data_AF-A0A7S2QZR1-F1
#
_entry.id   AF-A0A7S2QZR1-F1
#
_cell.length_a   1.000
_cell.length_b   1.000
_cell.length_c   1.000
_cell.angle_alpha   90.00
_cell.angle_beta   90.00
_cell.angle_gamma   90.00
#
_symmetry.space_group_name_H-M   'P 1'
#
loop_
_entity.id
_entity.type
_entity.pdbx_description
1 polymer ?
#
loop_
_entity_poly.entity_id
_entity_poly.type
_entity_poly.pdbx_seq_one_letter_code
_entity_poly.pdbx_strand_id
1 'polypeptide(L)'
;KKFSSGILPPEMIYKLDKGDKNKIKLYFTEKYENDKEKYENDKVLWKKIKPKNTSNCLHSYVVRTFESEQNMYEEASTSTSDSEESNGISLQENVEIVKKGLPFKLVKATEAIDIWAFGVILYSLYTQRTLFQVNVNDDLVDGNTMKELIDWHDEEKQERLEREIEDPALKELLLKILSKEPSNRGTMDDLVNDKFFNELSVTKITAMIVE
;
A
#
# COMPACT_ATOMS: atom_id res chain seq x y z
N LYS A 1 -14.34 1.84 -1.30
CA LYS A 1 -13.34 1.87 -0.20
C LYS A 1 -12.03 2.38 -0.80
N LYS A 2 -11.47 3.50 -0.30
CA LYS A 2 -10.24 4.10 -0.84
C LYS A 2 -9.05 3.59 -0.03
N PHE A 3 -8.18 2.77 -0.63
CA PHE A 3 -6.88 2.46 -0.03
C PHE A 3 -5.92 3.59 -0.36
N SER A 4 -5.34 4.20 0.66
CA SER A 4 -4.40 5.31 0.51
C SER A 4 -2.96 4.82 0.52
N SER A 5 -2.09 5.35 -0.35
CA SER A 5 -0.71 4.85 -0.39
C SER A 5 0.14 5.24 0.82
N GLY A 6 -0.27 6.24 1.60
CA GLY A 6 0.44 6.67 2.81
C GLY A 6 0.46 5.67 3.95
N ILE A 7 -0.44 4.68 3.95
CA ILE A 7 -0.48 3.61 4.96
C ILE A 7 0.05 2.27 4.45
N LEU A 8 0.57 2.23 3.21
CA LEU A 8 1.06 0.99 2.64
C LEU A 8 2.45 0.65 3.18
N PRO A 9 2.75 -0.65 3.37
CA PRO A 9 4.06 -1.10 3.81
C PRO A 9 5.09 -1.14 2.67
N PRO A 10 6.39 -1.27 2.97
CA PRO A 10 7.45 -1.25 1.97
C PRO A 10 7.29 -2.31 0.87
N GLU A 11 6.82 -3.51 1.20
CA GLU A 11 6.63 -4.61 0.25
C GLU A 11 5.55 -4.33 -0.82
N MET A 12 4.70 -3.32 -0.59
CA MET A 12 3.69 -2.86 -1.55
C MET A 12 4.24 -1.83 -2.55
N ILE A 13 5.49 -1.40 -2.43
CA ILE A 13 6.12 -0.49 -3.39
C ILE A 13 7.16 -1.25 -4.22
N TYR A 14 7.18 -1.00 -5.52
CA TYR A 14 8.13 -1.59 -6.44
C TYR A 14 8.95 -0.52 -7.17
N LYS A 15 10.27 -0.71 -7.18
CA LYS A 15 11.23 0.11 -7.93
C LYS A 15 11.35 -0.43 -9.35
N LEU A 16 11.04 0.40 -10.34
CA LEU A 16 11.12 0.05 -11.75
C LEU A 16 12.56 0.08 -12.25
N ASP A 17 13.00 -1.01 -12.88
CA ASP A 17 14.25 -1.05 -13.61
C ASP A 17 14.08 -0.55 -15.07
N LYS A 18 15.16 -0.61 -15.87
CA LYS A 18 15.13 -0.17 -17.28
C LYS A 18 14.22 -1.04 -18.16
N GLY A 19 14.13 -2.34 -17.89
CA GLY A 19 13.27 -3.27 -18.64
C GLY A 19 11.80 -3.09 -18.30
N ASP A 20 11.51 -2.81 -17.04
CA ASP A 20 10.17 -2.60 -16.51
C ASP A 20 9.52 -1.32 -17.04
N LYS A 21 10.31 -0.25 -17.20
CA LYS A 21 9.83 1.03 -17.75
C LYS A 21 9.17 0.85 -19.12
N ASN A 22 9.68 -0.06 -19.96
CA ASN A 22 9.08 -0.35 -21.27
C ASN A 22 7.76 -1.10 -21.14
N LYS A 23 7.69 -2.13 -20.28
CA LYS A 23 6.47 -2.90 -20.03
C LYS A 23 5.36 -2.03 -19.46
N ILE A 24 5.70 -1.15 -18.53
CA ILE A 24 4.76 -0.20 -17.95
C ILE A 24 4.35 0.86 -18.97
N LYS A 25 5.29 1.40 -19.74
CA LYS A 25 4.94 2.33 -20.82
C LYS A 25 3.94 1.69 -21.78
N LEU A 26 4.16 0.44 -22.19
CA LEU A 26 3.21 -0.33 -23.00
C LEU A 26 1.86 -0.49 -22.28
N TYR A 27 1.84 -0.97 -21.02
CA TYR A 27 0.60 -1.13 -20.26
C TYR A 27 -0.22 0.16 -20.16
N PHE A 28 0.44 1.30 -19.89
CA PHE A 28 -0.23 2.59 -19.78
C PHE A 28 -0.56 3.21 -21.15
N THR A 29 0.23 2.99 -22.20
CA THR A 29 -0.01 3.53 -23.55
C THR A 29 -1.07 2.72 -24.30
N GLU A 30 -0.99 1.38 -24.31
CA GLU A 30 -1.98 0.53 -25.00
C GLU A 30 -3.38 0.67 -24.39
N LYS A 31 -3.51 0.71 -23.04
CA LYS A 31 -4.81 0.99 -22.42
C LYS A 31 -5.31 2.41 -22.64
N TYR A 32 -4.41 3.39 -22.73
CA TYR A 32 -4.78 4.78 -23.00
C TYR A 32 -5.27 4.98 -24.44
N GLU A 33 -4.63 4.34 -25.41
CA GLU A 33 -5.00 4.43 -26.83
C GLU A 33 -6.28 3.65 -27.15
N ASN A 34 -6.48 2.49 -26.52
CA ASN A 34 -7.64 1.64 -26.76
C ASN A 34 -8.93 2.09 -26.06
N ASP A 35 -8.84 2.96 -25.03
CA ASP A 35 -9.99 3.24 -24.15
C ASP A 35 -10.00 4.70 -23.63
N LYS A 36 -9.78 5.66 -24.55
CA LYS A 36 -9.66 7.09 -24.25
C LYS A 36 -10.87 7.66 -23.49
N GLU A 37 -12.08 7.18 -23.77
CA GLU A 37 -13.31 7.59 -23.10
C GLU A 37 -13.34 7.14 -21.63
N LYS A 38 -12.93 5.90 -21.36
CA LYS A 38 -12.78 5.37 -20.00
C LYS A 38 -11.68 6.06 -19.21
N TYR A 39 -10.58 6.44 -19.87
CA TYR A 39 -9.51 7.19 -19.23
C TYR A 39 -9.97 8.57 -18.73
N GLU A 40 -10.73 9.32 -19.54
CA GLU A 40 -11.27 10.62 -19.10
C GLU A 40 -12.27 10.46 -17.95
N ASN A 41 -13.06 9.39 -17.97
CA ASN A 41 -14.00 9.06 -16.88
C ASN A 41 -13.29 8.63 -15.58
N ASP A 42 -12.06 8.09 -15.64
CA ASP A 42 -11.33 7.58 -14.48
C ASP A 42 -9.92 8.17 -14.31
N LYS A 43 -9.77 9.44 -14.70
CA LYS A 43 -8.51 10.20 -14.68
C LYS A 43 -7.86 10.22 -13.29
N VAL A 44 -8.68 10.17 -12.24
CA VAL A 44 -8.22 10.12 -10.84
C VAL A 44 -7.51 8.81 -10.55
N LEU A 45 -8.09 7.67 -10.94
CA LEU A 45 -7.49 6.35 -10.76
C LEU A 45 -6.17 6.25 -11.53
N TRP A 46 -6.17 6.63 -12.80
CA TRP A 46 -4.96 6.57 -13.64
C TRP A 46 -3.84 7.46 -13.13
N LYS A 47 -4.17 8.67 -12.63
CA LYS A 47 -3.19 9.54 -11.96
C LYS A 47 -2.64 8.94 -10.67
N LYS A 48 -3.41 8.10 -9.98
CA LYS A 48 -3.02 7.45 -8.73
C LYS A 48 -2.09 6.24 -8.97
N ILE A 49 -2.38 5.42 -9.97
CA ILE A 49 -1.63 4.18 -10.23
C ILE A 49 -0.42 4.36 -11.15
N LYS A 50 -0.30 5.50 -11.85
CA LYS A 50 0.86 5.77 -12.70
C LYS A 50 2.17 5.80 -11.89
N PRO A 51 3.31 5.48 -12.53
CA PRO A 51 4.61 5.57 -11.87
C PRO A 51 4.92 6.96 -11.33
N LYS A 52 5.53 7.00 -10.15
CA LYS A 52 6.06 8.21 -9.53
C LYS A 52 7.57 8.26 -9.67
N ASN A 53 8.08 9.32 -10.26
CA ASN A 53 9.51 9.50 -10.46
C ASN A 53 10.13 10.23 -9.27
N THR A 54 11.41 9.95 -9.00
CA THR A 54 12.23 10.78 -8.11
C THR A 54 12.49 12.15 -8.74
N SER A 55 12.87 13.14 -7.93
CA SER A 55 13.12 14.53 -8.41
C SER A 55 14.24 14.60 -9.46
N ASN A 56 15.23 13.71 -9.38
CA ASN A 56 16.30 13.56 -10.36
C ASN A 56 15.94 12.68 -11.57
N CYS A 57 14.69 12.19 -11.67
CA CYS A 57 14.17 11.30 -12.71
C CYS A 57 14.94 9.98 -12.91
N LEU A 58 15.86 9.64 -12.00
CA LEU A 58 16.70 8.45 -12.09
C LEU A 58 15.89 7.18 -11.84
N HIS A 59 15.02 7.23 -10.82
CA HIS A 59 14.22 6.11 -10.36
C HIS A 59 12.73 6.40 -10.52
N SER A 60 11.96 5.32 -10.70
CA SER A 60 10.51 5.38 -10.82
C SER A 60 9.92 4.25 -9.99
N TYR A 61 8.82 4.53 -9.31
CA TYR A 61 8.19 3.62 -8.36
C TYR A 61 6.70 3.47 -8.65
N VAL A 62 6.17 2.29 -8.33
CA VAL A 62 4.74 1.96 -8.47
C VAL A 62 4.26 1.20 -7.26
N VAL A 63 2.95 1.28 -7.01
CA VAL A 63 2.29 0.43 -6.00
C VAL A 63 2.02 -0.93 -6.63
N ARG A 64 2.41 -2.00 -5.93
CA ARG A 64 2.12 -3.38 -6.33
C ARG A 64 0.64 -3.69 -6.16
N THR A 65 0.18 -4.66 -6.94
CA THR A 65 -1.20 -5.14 -6.89
C THR A 65 -1.27 -6.42 -6.05
N PHE A 66 -2.37 -6.58 -5.33
CA PHE A 66 -2.64 -7.80 -4.58
C PHE A 66 -2.87 -9.00 -5.50
N GLU A 67 -2.47 -10.17 -5.00
CA GLU A 67 -2.95 -11.45 -5.50
C GLU A 67 -4.42 -11.58 -5.08
N SER A 68 -5.35 -11.23 -5.97
CA SER A 68 -6.77 -11.48 -5.73
C SER A 68 -7.01 -12.99 -5.76
N GLU A 69 -7.60 -13.56 -4.71
CA GLU A 69 -8.10 -14.94 -4.75
C GLU A 69 -9.16 -15.06 -5.85
N GLN A 70 -8.85 -15.84 -6.88
CA GLN A 70 -9.79 -16.19 -7.94
C GLN A 70 -10.71 -17.34 -7.50
N ASN A 71 -11.31 -17.29 -6.31
CA ASN A 71 -12.25 -18.33 -5.88
C ASN A 71 -13.68 -17.84 -6.09
N MET A 72 -14.13 -17.79 -7.35
CA MET A 72 -15.58 -17.82 -7.66
C MET A 72 -15.97 -18.04 -9.13
N TYR A 73 -15.05 -18.31 -10.06
CA TYR A 73 -15.41 -18.43 -11.50
C TYR A 73 -15.03 -19.76 -12.17
N GLU A 74 -14.33 -20.69 -11.50
CA GLU A 74 -14.05 -22.00 -12.10
C GLU A 74 -15.23 -22.98 -11.98
N GLU A 75 -16.15 -22.79 -11.02
CA GLU A 75 -17.32 -23.68 -10.87
C GLU A 75 -18.51 -23.30 -11.77
N ALA A 76 -18.53 -22.08 -12.34
CA ALA A 76 -19.62 -21.64 -13.22
C ALA A 76 -19.43 -22.05 -14.70
N SER A 77 -18.26 -22.56 -15.09
CA SER A 77 -17.96 -22.93 -16.48
C SER A 77 -18.53 -24.28 -16.93
N THR A 78 -19.32 -24.97 -16.09
CA THR A 78 -19.95 -26.26 -16.44
C THR A 78 -21.48 -26.22 -16.51
N SER A 79 -22.09 -25.05 -16.60
CA SER A 79 -23.54 -25.00 -16.87
C SER A 79 -23.98 -23.80 -17.70
N THR A 80 -24.39 -24.14 -18.91
CA THR A 80 -25.42 -23.52 -19.76
C THR A 80 -25.09 -22.24 -20.53
N SER A 81 -25.02 -22.46 -21.85
CA SER A 81 -25.46 -21.60 -22.93
C SER A 81 -26.72 -20.80 -22.59
N ASP A 82 -26.69 -19.49 -22.79
CA ASP A 82 -27.39 -18.82 -23.89
C ASP A 82 -27.12 -17.30 -23.87
N SER A 83 -27.19 -16.74 -25.08
CA SER A 83 -26.93 -15.36 -25.53
C SER A 83 -27.24 -14.20 -24.58
N GLU A 84 -26.34 -13.20 -24.55
CA GLU A 84 -26.61 -11.83 -25.02
C GLU A 84 -25.28 -11.05 -25.17
N GLU A 85 -25.08 -10.44 -26.33
CA GLU A 85 -23.92 -9.61 -26.68
C GLU A 85 -23.87 -8.36 -25.79
N SER A 86 -22.94 -8.34 -24.84
CA SER A 86 -22.40 -7.11 -24.30
C SER A 86 -20.94 -6.99 -24.72
N ASN A 87 -20.54 -5.85 -25.28
CA ASN A 87 -19.13 -5.51 -25.58
C ASN A 87 -18.30 -5.26 -24.30
N GLY A 88 -18.61 -5.98 -23.21
CA GLY A 88 -17.85 -5.96 -21.97
C GLY A 88 -16.71 -6.95 -22.05
N ILE A 89 -15.48 -6.46 -22.05
CA ILE A 89 -14.28 -7.28 -21.85
C ILE A 89 -14.47 -8.09 -20.56
N SER A 90 -14.36 -9.41 -20.65
CA SER A 90 -14.62 -10.31 -19.53
C SER A 90 -13.65 -10.03 -18.36
N LEU A 91 -14.11 -10.25 -17.13
CA LEU A 91 -13.26 -10.14 -15.93
C LEU A 91 -12.04 -11.08 -16.00
N GLN A 92 -12.17 -12.22 -16.69
CA GLN A 92 -11.12 -13.20 -16.89
C GLN A 92 -9.99 -12.68 -17.81
N GLU A 93 -10.32 -12.02 -18.93
CA GLU A 93 -9.31 -11.40 -19.81
C GLU A 93 -8.55 -10.27 -19.13
N ASN A 94 -9.23 -9.45 -18.32
CA ASN A 94 -8.56 -8.37 -17.57
C ASN A 94 -7.52 -8.90 -16.57
N VAL A 95 -7.76 -10.05 -15.95
CA VAL A 95 -6.82 -10.67 -15.00
C VAL A 95 -5.62 -11.28 -15.72
N GLU A 96 -5.82 -11.88 -16.89
CA GLU A 96 -4.75 -12.51 -17.65
C GLU A 96 -3.78 -11.49 -18.28
N ILE A 97 -4.29 -10.34 -18.74
CA ILE A 97 -3.50 -9.21 -19.22
C ILE A 97 -2.63 -8.63 -18.08
N VAL A 98 -3.20 -8.52 -16.86
CA VAL A 98 -2.47 -8.05 -15.68
C VAL A 98 -1.40 -9.04 -15.24
N LYS A 99 -1.68 -10.35 -15.25
CA LYS A 99 -0.70 -11.39 -14.87
C LYS A 99 0.46 -11.52 -15.86
N LYS A 100 0.24 -11.36 -17.17
CA LYS A 100 1.30 -11.44 -18.20
C LYS A 100 2.08 -10.13 -18.41
N GLY A 101 1.54 -8.98 -17.98
CA GLY A 101 2.10 -7.65 -18.26
C GLY A 101 2.84 -6.94 -17.12
N LEU A 102 2.67 -7.37 -15.86
CA LEU A 102 3.26 -6.66 -14.73
C LEU A 102 4.76 -6.96 -14.56
N PRO A 103 5.60 -5.96 -14.26
CA PRO A 103 7.03 -6.16 -14.04
C PRO A 103 7.37 -6.81 -12.68
N PHE A 104 6.38 -6.99 -11.81
CA PHE A 104 6.56 -7.51 -10.46
C PHE A 104 5.56 -8.63 -10.17
N LYS A 105 5.90 -9.47 -9.18
CA LYS A 105 4.99 -10.46 -8.62
C LYS A 105 3.89 -9.76 -7.82
N LEU A 106 2.68 -10.32 -7.90
CA LEU A 106 1.56 -9.90 -7.07
C LEU A 106 1.87 -10.14 -5.59
N VAL A 107 1.32 -9.30 -4.72
CA VAL A 107 1.53 -9.39 -3.28
C VAL A 107 0.38 -10.16 -2.65
N LYS A 108 0.66 -11.21 -1.90
CA LYS A 108 -0.37 -11.90 -1.12
C LYS A 108 -0.90 -10.97 -0.04
N ALA A 109 -2.22 -10.86 0.09
CA ALA A 109 -2.82 -10.16 1.21
C ALA A 109 -2.50 -10.90 2.52
N THR A 110 -1.94 -10.19 3.50
CA THR A 110 -1.52 -10.77 4.80
C THR A 110 -1.85 -9.81 5.93
N GLU A 111 -2.04 -10.33 7.14
CA GLU A 111 -2.29 -9.53 8.34
C GLU A 111 -1.16 -8.51 8.61
N ALA A 112 0.08 -8.82 8.22
CA ALA A 112 1.23 -7.95 8.41
C ALA A 112 1.07 -6.60 7.69
N ILE A 113 0.28 -6.54 6.62
CA ILE A 113 -0.03 -5.30 5.89
C ILE A 113 -0.97 -4.43 6.73
N ASP A 114 -1.97 -5.03 7.35
CA ASP A 114 -2.91 -4.32 8.24
C ASP A 114 -2.22 -3.87 9.53
N ILE A 115 -1.30 -4.69 10.08
CA ILE A 115 -0.49 -4.34 11.25
C ILE A 115 0.40 -3.12 10.97
N TRP A 116 1.03 -3.07 9.78
CA TRP A 116 1.79 -1.88 9.37
C TRP A 116 0.88 -0.66 9.26
N ALA A 117 -0.25 -0.78 8.56
CA ALA A 117 -1.19 0.32 8.38
C ALA A 117 -1.69 0.85 9.74
N PHE A 118 -1.96 -0.05 10.69
CA PHE A 118 -2.27 0.31 12.06
C PHE A 118 -1.13 1.08 12.73
N GLY A 119 0.13 0.64 12.58
CA GLY A 119 1.29 1.35 13.10
C GLY A 119 1.43 2.77 12.56
N VAL A 120 1.19 2.96 11.25
CA VAL A 120 1.21 4.30 10.62
C VAL A 120 0.12 5.20 11.22
N ILE A 121 -1.08 4.66 11.40
CA ILE A 121 -2.20 5.39 12.01
C ILE A 121 -1.89 5.73 13.46
N LEU A 122 -1.40 4.76 14.24
CA LEU A 122 -1.07 4.94 15.66
C LEU A 122 0.03 6.01 15.84
N TYR A 123 1.09 5.94 15.04
CA TYR A 123 2.12 6.99 15.00
C TYR A 123 1.50 8.36 14.69
N SER A 124 0.59 8.42 13.71
CA SER A 124 -0.01 9.69 13.30
C SER A 124 -0.93 10.29 14.35
N LEU A 125 -1.70 9.45 15.04
CA LEU A 125 -2.55 9.86 16.15
C LEU A 125 -1.73 10.35 17.36
N TYR A 126 -0.59 9.69 17.64
CA TYR A 126 0.25 10.08 18.77
C TYR A 126 1.03 11.37 18.49
N THR A 127 1.64 11.49 17.31
CA THR A 127 2.55 12.60 16.97
C THR A 127 1.85 13.80 16.34
N GLN A 128 0.59 13.66 15.92
CA GLN A 128 -0.15 14.61 15.07
C GLN A 128 0.57 14.91 13.75
N ARG A 129 1.46 14.00 13.31
CA ARG A 129 2.28 14.11 12.10
C ARG A 129 2.13 12.87 11.26
N THR A 130 2.48 12.98 9.98
CA THR A 130 2.45 11.82 9.08
C THR A 130 3.81 11.15 9.07
N LEU A 131 3.84 9.81 9.07
CA LEU A 131 5.09 9.06 9.10
C LEU A 131 5.94 9.31 7.84
N PHE A 132 5.24 9.46 6.71
CA PHE A 132 5.78 9.82 5.41
C PHE A 132 5.03 11.00 4.84
N GLN A 133 5.66 11.75 3.93
CA GLN A 133 5.02 12.88 3.29
C GLN A 133 3.84 12.44 2.41
N VAL A 134 2.63 12.85 2.78
CA VAL A 134 1.39 12.55 2.05
C VAL A 134 0.70 13.83 1.56
N ASN A 135 -0.16 13.69 0.55
CA ASN A 135 -1.02 14.77 0.08
C ASN A 135 -2.38 14.78 0.83
N VAL A 136 -3.28 15.69 0.44
CA VAL A 136 -4.64 15.82 1.00
C VAL A 136 -5.53 14.57 0.87
N ASN A 137 -5.08 13.57 0.10
CA ASN A 137 -5.76 12.30 -0.10
C ASN A 137 -5.11 11.15 0.69
N ASP A 138 -4.15 11.47 1.57
CA ASP A 138 -3.25 10.57 2.30
C ASP A 138 -2.33 9.72 1.40
N ASP A 139 -2.19 10.07 0.12
CA ASP A 139 -1.32 9.35 -0.80
C ASP A 139 0.12 9.90 -0.71
N LEU A 140 1.13 9.03 -0.71
CA LEU A 140 2.55 9.42 -0.78
C LEU A 140 2.77 10.44 -1.89
N VAL A 141 3.48 11.53 -1.63
CA VAL A 141 3.51 12.67 -2.57
C VAL A 141 4.21 12.31 -3.89
N ASP A 142 5.43 11.77 -3.84
CA ASP A 142 6.28 11.56 -5.02
C ASP A 142 7.12 10.28 -4.95
N GLY A 143 8.03 10.11 -5.93
CA GLY A 143 8.95 8.98 -5.98
C GLY A 143 10.08 9.04 -4.94
N ASN A 144 10.37 10.21 -4.36
CA ASN A 144 11.34 10.32 -3.27
C ASN A 144 10.73 9.77 -1.97
N THR A 145 9.47 10.09 -1.68
CA THR A 145 8.76 9.51 -0.52
C THR A 145 8.58 8.00 -0.70
N MET A 146 8.29 7.52 -1.91
CA MET A 146 8.26 6.07 -2.19
C MET A 146 9.62 5.39 -2.01
N LYS A 147 10.71 6.08 -2.35
CA LYS A 147 12.07 5.61 -2.07
C LYS A 147 12.32 5.53 -0.56
N GLU A 148 11.95 6.56 0.20
CA GLU A 148 12.07 6.58 1.66
C GLU A 148 11.35 5.38 2.29
N LEU A 149 10.12 5.09 1.86
CA LEU A 149 9.37 3.93 2.32
C LEU A 149 10.05 2.60 1.98
N ILE A 150 10.63 2.45 0.78
CA ILE A 150 11.37 1.24 0.40
C ILE A 150 12.65 1.07 1.22
N ASP A 151 13.37 2.18 1.43
CA ASP A 151 14.67 2.17 2.10
C ASP A 151 14.53 2.14 3.62
N TRP A 152 13.31 2.30 4.16
CA TRP A 152 12.98 2.20 5.58
C TRP A 152 13.71 1.05 6.28
N HIS A 153 14.69 1.37 7.12
CA HIS A 153 15.52 0.39 7.83
C HIS A 153 15.64 0.74 9.31
N ASP A 154 16.23 -0.18 10.08
CA ASP A 154 16.19 -0.13 11.53
C ASP A 154 16.84 1.14 12.11
N GLU A 155 17.97 1.61 11.57
CA GLU A 155 18.62 2.84 12.05
C GLU A 155 17.75 4.10 11.87
N GLU A 156 17.27 4.39 10.65
CA GLU A 156 16.40 5.57 10.40
C GLU A 156 15.09 5.51 11.19
N LYS A 157 14.50 4.30 11.27
CA LYS A 157 13.30 4.03 12.08
C LYS A 157 13.57 4.33 13.56
N GLN A 158 14.68 3.81 14.09
CA GLN A 158 15.04 3.96 15.49
C GLN A 158 15.27 5.43 15.85
N GLU A 159 16.10 6.15 15.09
CA GLU A 159 16.36 7.57 15.33
C GLU A 159 15.08 8.42 15.28
N ARG A 160 14.18 8.14 14.32
CA ARG A 160 12.91 8.87 14.19
C ARG A 160 11.99 8.63 15.38
N LEU A 161 11.78 7.36 15.73
CA LEU A 161 10.89 6.99 16.84
C LEU A 161 11.47 7.37 18.21
N GLU A 162 12.79 7.32 18.38
CA GLU A 162 13.45 7.77 19.61
C GLU A 162 13.25 9.26 19.86
N ARG A 163 13.33 10.06 18.80
CA ARG A 163 13.17 11.53 18.85
C ARG A 163 11.72 11.96 19.07
N GLU A 164 10.76 11.22 18.54
CA GLU A 164 9.36 11.70 18.42
C GLU A 164 8.38 11.02 19.38
N ILE A 165 8.77 9.89 19.98
CA ILE A 165 7.91 9.14 20.90
C ILE A 165 8.50 9.18 22.30
N GLU A 166 7.76 9.73 23.26
CA GLU A 166 8.18 9.77 24.67
C GLU A 166 7.76 8.50 25.42
N ASP A 167 6.57 7.96 25.14
CA ASP A 167 6.06 6.77 25.81
C ASP A 167 6.91 5.52 25.42
N PRO A 168 7.62 4.90 26.38
CA PRO A 168 8.49 3.76 26.08
C PRO A 168 7.73 2.52 25.57
N ALA A 169 6.50 2.29 26.05
CA ALA A 169 5.69 1.16 25.63
C ALA A 169 5.21 1.35 24.19
N LEU A 170 4.76 2.56 23.84
CA LEU A 170 4.40 2.88 22.45
C LEU A 170 5.60 2.77 21.52
N LYS A 171 6.77 3.28 21.94
CA LYS A 171 8.00 3.24 21.16
C LYS A 171 8.40 1.81 20.81
N GLU A 172 8.38 0.92 21.79
CA GLU A 172 8.68 -0.49 21.60
C GLU A 172 7.69 -1.16 20.63
N LEU A 173 6.39 -0.88 20.80
CA LEU A 173 5.37 -1.38 19.89
C LEU A 173 5.60 -0.89 18.46
N LEU A 174 5.81 0.42 18.25
CA LEU A 174 6.03 1.01 16.92
C LEU A 174 7.32 0.50 16.28
N LEU A 175 8.40 0.29 17.04
CA LEU A 175 9.65 -0.30 16.53
C LEU A 175 9.42 -1.71 15.95
N LYS A 176 8.51 -2.48 16.55
CA LYS A 176 8.11 -3.81 16.09
C LYS A 176 7.20 -3.74 14.87
N ILE A 177 6.06 -3.06 14.95
CA ILE A 177 5.01 -3.13 13.91
C ILE A 177 5.31 -2.30 12.66
N LEU A 178 6.17 -1.27 12.77
CA LEU A 178 6.72 -0.54 11.62
C LEU A 178 8.03 -1.19 11.12
N SER A 179 8.20 -2.50 11.27
CA SER A 179 9.33 -3.21 10.67
C SER A 179 9.16 -3.36 9.17
N LYS A 180 10.24 -3.15 8.40
CA LYS A 180 10.25 -3.35 6.95
C LYS A 180 9.90 -4.79 6.59
N GLU A 181 10.52 -5.75 7.26
CA GLU A 181 10.23 -7.17 7.05
C GLU A 181 8.87 -7.55 7.66
N PRO A 182 7.91 -8.07 6.86
CA PRO A 182 6.56 -8.39 7.34
C PRO A 182 6.54 -9.41 8.49
N SER A 183 7.46 -10.38 8.48
CA SER A 183 7.57 -11.41 9.51
C SER A 183 7.93 -10.87 10.89
N ASN A 184 8.53 -9.67 10.96
CA ASN A 184 8.98 -9.08 12.22
C ASN A 184 7.85 -8.30 12.92
N ARG A 185 6.71 -8.08 12.24
CA ARG A 185 5.58 -7.30 12.78
C ARG A 185 4.75 -8.08 13.79
N GLY A 186 4.86 -9.41 13.80
CA GLY A 186 4.04 -10.30 14.63
C GLY A 186 2.66 -10.56 14.03
N THR A 187 1.76 -11.08 14.85
CA THR A 187 0.36 -11.36 14.51
C THR A 187 -0.57 -10.26 15.03
N MET A 188 -1.81 -10.24 14.55
CA MET A 188 -2.83 -9.33 15.12
C MET A 188 -3.08 -9.61 16.61
N ASP A 189 -2.99 -10.88 17.03
CA ASP A 189 -3.14 -11.27 18.44
C ASP A 189 -2.00 -10.70 19.30
N ASP A 190 -0.76 -10.73 18.80
CA ASP A 190 0.38 -10.10 19.50
C ASP A 190 0.17 -8.60 19.67
N LEU A 191 -0.39 -7.94 18.66
CA LEU A 191 -0.63 -6.50 18.66
C LEU A 191 -1.67 -6.11 19.72
N VAL A 192 -2.82 -6.79 19.77
CA VAL A 192 -3.91 -6.44 20.69
C VAL A 192 -3.54 -6.74 22.14
N ASN A 193 -2.70 -7.75 22.38
CA ASN A 193 -2.23 -8.12 23.71
C ASN A 193 -0.94 -7.37 24.12
N ASP A 194 -0.47 -6.42 23.32
CA ASP A 194 0.74 -5.67 23.63
C ASP A 194 0.60 -4.87 24.93
N LYS A 195 1.71 -4.75 25.67
CA LYS A 195 1.77 -4.02 26.94
C LYS A 195 1.30 -2.58 26.82
N PHE A 196 1.51 -1.93 25.67
CA PHE A 196 1.02 -0.58 25.41
C PHE A 196 -0.48 -0.49 25.68
N PHE A 197 -1.28 -1.43 25.19
CA PHE A 197 -2.73 -1.43 25.39
C PHE A 197 -3.15 -1.83 26.80
N ASN A 198 -2.37 -2.68 27.47
CA ASN A 198 -2.65 -3.10 28.84
C ASN A 198 -2.25 -2.03 29.89
N GLU A 199 -1.28 -1.17 29.56
CA GLU A 199 -0.80 -0.08 30.40
C GLU A 199 -1.50 1.27 30.11
N LEU A 200 -2.42 1.31 29.14
CA LEU A 200 -3.33 2.44 28.93
C LEU A 200 -4.30 2.55 30.12
N SER A 201 -3.79 3.13 31.22
CA SER A 201 -4.63 3.62 32.30
C SER A 201 -5.62 4.63 31.75
N VAL A 202 -6.87 4.57 32.22
CA VAL A 202 -7.93 5.54 31.94
C VAL A 202 -7.42 6.99 32.11
N THR A 203 -6.48 7.21 33.03
CA THR A 203 -5.85 8.52 33.27
C THR A 203 -4.99 9.02 32.08
N LYS A 204 -4.28 8.13 31.37
CA LYS A 204 -3.48 8.49 30.17
C LYS A 204 -4.39 8.80 28.97
N ILE A 205 -5.45 8.01 28.79
CA ILE A 205 -6.44 8.24 27.73
C ILE A 205 -7.16 9.57 27.94
N THR A 206 -7.48 9.93 29.19
CA THR A 206 -8.15 11.20 29.51
C THR A 206 -7.22 12.39 29.27
N ALA A 207 -5.91 12.27 29.50
CA ALA A 207 -4.94 13.32 29.20
C ALA A 207 -4.79 13.56 27.68
N MET A 208 -4.82 12.50 26.86
CA MET A 208 -4.71 12.59 25.40
C MET A 208 -5.94 13.18 24.68
N ILE A 209 -7.10 13.24 25.34
CA ILE A 209 -8.35 13.78 24.76
C ILE A 209 -8.55 15.27 25.11
N VAL A 210 -7.77 15.81 26.05
CA VAL A 210 -7.98 17.15 26.62
C VAL A 210 -6.95 18.19 26.12
N GLU A 211 -5.94 17.79 25.34
CA GLU A 211 -5.05 18.69 24.60
C GLU A 211 -5.46 18.85 23.13
#